data_AF-A0A6A6SSM2-F1
#
_entry.id   AF-A0A6A6SSM2-F1
#
_cell.length_a   1.000
_cell.length_b   1.000
_cell.length_c   1.000
_cell.angle_alpha   90.00
_cell.angle_beta   90.00
_cell.angle_gamma   90.00
#
_symmetry.space_group_name_H-M   'P 1'
#
loop_
_entity.id
_entity.type
_entity.pdbx_description
1 polymer ?
#
loop_
_entity_poly.entity_id
_entity_poly.type
_entity_poly.pdbx_seq_one_letter_code
_entity_poly.pdbx_strand_id
1 'polypeptide(L)'
;YCFECGTWTMSELEWSMHGLFHAKNPSIMYGPITINGLLVQAGRCPYCMRDGLYRQMEKQSHYLEHVERHIVKEVGIKSLSCPHPSCEIHDYTTEELRRHFSSVHYI
;
A
#
# COMPACT_ATOMS: atom_id res chain seq x y z
N TYR A 1 5.79 -12.90 13.26
CA TYR A 1 4.34 -12.80 13.43
C TYR A 1 3.78 -11.82 12.42
N CYS A 2 2.72 -12.21 11.69
CA CYS A 2 2.00 -11.35 10.77
C CYS A 2 0.75 -10.77 11.46
N PHE A 3 0.68 -9.45 11.51
CA PHE A 3 -0.45 -8.74 12.11
C PHE A 3 -1.73 -8.80 11.25
N GLU A 4 -1.63 -9.08 9.94
CA GLU A 4 -2.81 -9.12 9.05
C GLU A 4 -3.69 -10.35 9.25
N CYS A 5 -3.05 -11.50 9.50
CA CYS A 5 -3.72 -12.80 9.51
C CYS A 5 -3.42 -13.62 10.76
N GLY A 6 -2.67 -13.07 11.73
CA GLY A 6 -2.35 -13.75 12.98
C GLY A 6 -1.37 -14.92 12.83
N THR A 7 -0.70 -15.06 11.68
CA THR A 7 0.18 -16.21 11.41
C THR A 7 1.59 -15.98 11.93
N TRP A 8 2.18 -17.00 12.56
CA TRP A 8 3.60 -17.01 12.91
C TRP A 8 4.41 -17.70 11.81
N THR A 9 5.47 -17.02 11.34
CA THR A 9 6.47 -17.57 10.42
C THR A 9 7.75 -17.85 11.20
N MET A 10 8.46 -18.92 10.85
CA MET A 10 9.63 -19.41 11.59
C MET A 10 10.95 -19.14 10.85
N SER A 11 10.90 -18.66 9.60
CA SER A 11 12.08 -18.27 8.82
C SER A 11 11.87 -16.99 8.00
N GLU A 12 12.96 -16.39 7.54
CA GLU A 12 12.93 -15.22 6.63
C GLU A 12 12.36 -15.56 5.26
N LEU A 13 12.61 -16.77 4.75
CA LEU A 13 12.05 -17.25 3.48
C LEU A 13 10.52 -17.36 3.59
N GLU A 14 10.03 -17.99 4.65
CA GLU A 14 8.58 -18.05 4.93
C GLU A 14 7.99 -16.66 5.07
N TRP A 15 8.66 -15.74 5.78
CA TRP A 15 8.21 -14.36 5.90
C TRP A 15 8.12 -13.65 4.55
N SER A 16 9.11 -13.84 3.69
CA SER A 16 9.13 -13.25 2.34
C SER A 16 8.02 -13.81 1.46
N MET A 17 7.83 -15.14 1.45
CA MET A 17 6.73 -15.79 0.73
C MET A 17 5.36 -15.37 1.28
N HIS A 18 5.25 -15.20 2.58
CA HIS A 18 4.04 -14.73 3.25
C HIS A 18 3.70 -13.28 2.87
N GLY A 19 4.71 -12.40 2.81
CA GLY A 19 4.54 -11.04 2.29
C GLY A 19 4.05 -11.00 0.85
N LEU A 20 4.57 -11.90 -0.01
CA LEU A 20 4.09 -12.04 -1.40
C LEU A 20 2.64 -12.50 -1.48
N PHE A 21 2.19 -13.36 -0.56
CA PHE A 21 0.78 -13.77 -0.49
C PHE A 21 -0.14 -12.56 -0.21
N HIS A 22 0.22 -11.72 0.77
CA HIS A 22 -0.51 -10.50 1.08
C HIS A 22 -0.45 -9.47 -0.06
N ALA A 23 0.70 -9.35 -0.73
CA ALA A 23 0.87 -8.47 -1.90
C ALA A 23 -0.03 -8.85 -3.08
N LYS A 24 -0.26 -10.15 -3.29
CA LYS A 24 -1.18 -10.66 -4.33
C LYS A 24 -2.65 -10.59 -3.94
N ASN A 25 -2.95 -10.49 -2.65
CA ASN A 25 -4.32 -10.46 -2.13
C ASN A 25 -4.50 -9.27 -1.16
N PRO A 26 -4.26 -8.03 -1.63
CA PRO A 26 -4.30 -6.88 -0.75
C PRO A 26 -5.73 -6.60 -0.30
N SER A 27 -5.88 -6.15 0.95
CA SER A 27 -7.08 -5.45 1.38
C SER A 27 -7.25 -4.14 0.62
N ILE A 28 -8.49 -3.67 0.49
CA ILE A 28 -8.78 -2.37 -0.13
C ILE A 28 -8.11 -1.18 0.58
N MET A 29 -7.86 -1.34 1.89
CA MET A 29 -7.19 -0.36 2.74
C MET A 29 -5.68 -0.55 2.68
N TYR A 30 -4.97 0.50 2.30
CA TYR A 30 -3.51 0.55 2.30
C TYR A 30 -2.93 1.52 3.35
N GLY A 31 -3.63 2.60 3.69
CA GLY A 31 -3.15 3.57 4.68
C GLY A 31 -3.09 3.00 6.11
N PRO A 32 -2.29 3.60 7.01
CA PRO A 32 -2.36 3.28 8.43
C PRO A 32 -3.71 3.71 8.99
N ILE A 33 -4.30 2.85 9.83
CA ILE A 33 -5.60 3.10 10.46
C ILE A 33 -5.34 3.41 11.93
N THR A 34 -5.84 4.56 12.38
CA THR A 34 -5.81 4.95 13.80
C THR A 34 -7.23 5.09 14.33
N ILE A 35 -7.47 4.57 15.53
CA ILE A 35 -8.75 4.68 16.26
C ILE A 35 -8.44 5.26 17.63
N ASN A 36 -9.05 6.40 17.98
CA ASN A 36 -8.80 7.10 19.25
C ASN A 36 -7.30 7.37 19.52
N GLY A 37 -6.52 7.68 18.47
CA GLY A 37 -5.08 7.91 18.56
C GLY A 37 -4.21 6.65 18.66
N LEU A 38 -4.82 5.46 18.72
CA LEU A 38 -4.11 4.18 18.72
C LEU A 38 -3.98 3.65 17.28
N LEU A 39 -2.78 3.22 16.90
CA LEU A 39 -2.55 2.53 15.64
C LEU A 39 -3.16 1.13 15.71
N VAL A 40 -4.20 0.90 14.92
CA VAL A 40 -4.84 -0.42 14.81
C VAL A 40 -4.37 -1.20 13.59
N GLN A 41 -3.85 -0.51 12.58
CA GLN A 41 -3.26 -1.13 11.40
C GLN A 41 -2.13 -0.28 10.84
N ALA A 42 -0.96 -0.87 10.60
CA ALA A 42 0.13 -0.18 9.89
C ALA A 42 -0.21 -0.02 8.40
N GLY A 43 0.19 1.10 7.82
CA GLY A 43 0.03 1.37 6.40
C GLY A 43 1.01 0.57 5.55
N ARG A 44 0.56 0.11 4.39
CA ARG A 44 1.32 -0.62 3.38
C ARG A 44 1.27 0.14 2.07
N CYS A 45 2.41 0.58 1.56
CA CYS A 45 2.42 1.33 0.30
C CYS A 45 1.98 0.41 -0.86
N PRO A 46 0.98 0.81 -1.67
CA PRO A 46 0.44 -0.08 -2.68
C PRO A 46 1.41 -0.27 -3.86
N TYR A 47 2.27 0.71 -4.13
CA TYR A 47 3.36 0.57 -5.10
C TYR A 47 4.44 -0.41 -4.63
N CYS A 48 4.85 -0.32 -3.37
CA CYS A 48 5.79 -1.30 -2.80
C CYS A 48 5.21 -2.72 -2.85
N MET A 49 3.93 -2.86 -2.50
CA MET A 49 3.23 -4.16 -2.55
C MET A 49 3.19 -4.72 -3.98
N ARG A 50 2.91 -3.90 -4.99
CA ARG A 50 2.99 -4.29 -6.41
C ARG A 50 4.36 -4.85 -6.78
N ASP A 51 5.43 -4.27 -6.23
CA ASP A 51 6.82 -4.70 -6.45
C ASP A 51 7.25 -5.85 -5.52
N GLY A 52 6.33 -6.43 -4.76
CA GLY A 52 6.60 -7.53 -3.81
C GLY A 52 7.33 -7.09 -2.53
N LEU A 53 7.44 -5.78 -2.29
CA LEU A 53 8.10 -5.21 -1.12
C LEU A 53 7.08 -4.96 -0.01
N TYR A 54 7.12 -5.81 1.02
CA TYR A 54 6.27 -5.65 2.19
C TYR A 54 6.87 -4.63 3.18
N ARG A 55 6.40 -3.37 3.12
CA ARG A 55 6.82 -2.28 4.02
C ARG A 55 5.66 -1.79 4.87
N GLN A 56 5.90 -1.71 6.17
CA GLN A 56 4.94 -1.20 7.15
C GLN A 56 5.31 0.24 7.54
N MET A 57 4.30 1.11 7.65
CA MET A 57 4.46 2.50 8.05
C MET A 57 3.39 2.86 9.07
N GLU A 58 3.82 3.26 10.26
CA GLU A 58 2.92 3.53 11.39
C GLU A 58 2.32 4.94 11.36
N LYS A 59 3.08 5.92 10.85
CA LYS A 59 2.67 7.33 10.81
C LYS A 59 2.04 7.68 9.47
N GLN A 60 0.82 8.25 9.50
CA GLN A 60 0.12 8.72 8.30
C GLN A 60 0.98 9.67 7.46
N SER A 61 1.69 10.62 8.09
CA SER A 61 2.54 11.57 7.37
C SER A 61 3.67 10.89 6.58
N HIS A 62 4.37 9.94 7.21
CA HIS A 62 5.44 9.17 6.55
C HIS A 62 4.88 8.30 5.42
N TYR A 63 3.70 7.73 5.63
CA TYR A 63 2.99 6.93 4.61
C TYR A 63 2.65 7.78 3.38
N LEU A 64 2.03 8.94 3.58
CA LEU A 64 1.64 9.84 2.50
C LEU A 64 2.86 10.37 1.72
N GLU A 65 3.90 10.80 2.43
CA GLU A 65 5.16 11.24 1.79
C GLU A 65 5.77 10.11 0.95
N HIS A 66 5.76 8.88 1.47
CA HIS A 66 6.29 7.73 0.76
C HIS A 66 5.51 7.43 -0.52
N VAL A 67 4.17 7.42 -0.47
CA VAL A 67 3.32 7.19 -1.64
C VAL A 67 3.49 8.29 -2.67
N GLU A 68 3.58 9.55 -2.24
CA GLU A 68 3.78 10.70 -3.12
C GLU A 68 5.10 10.61 -3.91
N ARG A 69 6.18 10.12 -3.28
CA ARG A 69 7.44 9.88 -3.99
C ARG A 69 7.31 8.85 -5.12
N HIS A 70 6.43 7.85 -4.99
CA HIS A 70 6.16 6.92 -6.09
C HIS A 70 5.43 7.62 -7.24
N ILE A 71 4.40 8.40 -6.92
CA ILE A 71 3.63 9.15 -7.91
C ILE A 71 4.56 10.08 -8.71
N VAL A 72 5.33 10.93 -8.02
CA VAL A 72 6.27 11.86 -8.67
C VAL A 72 7.33 11.14 -9.51
N LYS A 73 7.79 9.97 -9.09
CA LYS A 73 8.77 9.17 -9.85
C LYS A 73 8.17 8.53 -11.11
N GLU A 74 6.90 8.15 -11.07
CA GLU A 74 6.22 7.53 -12.22
C GLU A 74 5.73 8.57 -13.24
N VAL A 75 5.46 9.81 -12.80
CA VAL A 75 5.18 10.97 -13.67
C VAL A 75 6.31 11.13 -14.69
N GLY A 76 5.99 10.88 -15.97
CA GLY A 76 6.91 11.05 -17.10
C GLY A 76 7.64 9.78 -17.58
N ILE A 77 7.49 8.65 -16.87
CA ILE A 77 8.08 7.36 -17.31
C ILE A 77 7.00 6.41 -17.81
N LYS A 78 5.84 6.39 -17.15
CA LYS A 78 4.71 5.50 -17.46
C LYS A 78 3.38 6.24 -17.27
N SER A 79 2.31 5.63 -17.74
CA SER A 79 0.98 6.07 -17.35
C SER A 79 0.74 5.80 -15.86
N LEU A 80 0.18 6.79 -15.18
CA LEU A 80 -0.12 6.71 -13.76
C LEU A 80 -1.39 5.90 -13.58
N SER A 81 -1.27 4.74 -12.94
CA SER A 81 -2.39 3.84 -12.64
C SER A 81 -2.43 3.51 -11.16
N CYS A 82 -3.61 3.20 -10.65
CA CYS A 82 -3.73 2.66 -9.30
C CYS A 82 -3.09 1.27 -9.26
N PRO A 83 -2.14 1.01 -8.36
CA PRO A 83 -1.51 -0.31 -8.23
C PRO A 83 -2.40 -1.36 -7.52
N HIS A 84 -3.61 -0.99 -7.09
CA HIS A 84 -4.53 -1.93 -6.44
C HIS A 84 -5.13 -2.92 -7.48
N PRO A 85 -5.03 -4.26 -7.28
CA PRO A 85 -5.52 -5.26 -8.23
C PRO A 85 -7.02 -5.17 -8.56
N SER A 86 -7.84 -4.73 -7.61
CA SER A 86 -9.29 -4.52 -7.81
C SER A 86 -9.66 -3.20 -8.50
N CYS A 87 -8.71 -2.31 -8.75
CA CYS A 87 -8.98 -1.08 -9.49
C CYS A 87 -8.83 -1.35 -10.99
N GLU A 88 -9.71 -0.74 -11.78
CA GLU A 88 -9.59 -0.81 -13.23
C GLU A 88 -8.31 -0.12 -13.69
N ILE A 89 -7.70 -0.66 -14.75
CA ILE A 89 -6.54 -0.04 -15.38
C ILE A 89 -7.03 1.24 -16.05
N HIS A 90 -6.62 2.37 -15.47
CA HIS A 90 -6.97 3.69 -15.94
C HIS A 90 -5.74 4.59 -15.87
N ASP A 91 -5.55 5.39 -16.91
CA ASP A 91 -4.47 6.37 -16.99
C ASP A 91 -4.94 7.67 -16.34
N TYR A 92 -4.58 7.84 -15.08
CA TYR A 92 -4.92 9.03 -14.29
C TYR A 92 -3.94 10.17 -14.58
N THR A 93 -4.41 11.41 -14.46
CA THR A 93 -3.54 12.52 -14.08
C THR A 93 -3.12 12.39 -12.62
N THR A 94 -2.06 13.11 -12.21
CA THR A 94 -1.59 13.11 -10.81
C THR A 94 -2.71 13.50 -9.83
N GLU A 95 -3.48 14.53 -10.15
CA GLU A 95 -4.60 15.01 -9.34
C GLU A 95 -5.72 13.98 -9.26
N GLU A 96 -6.06 13.32 -10.37
CA GLU A 96 -7.10 12.29 -10.39
C GLU A 96 -6.69 11.07 -9.58
N LEU A 97 -5.42 10.66 -9.65
CA LEU A 97 -4.90 9.53 -8.88
C LEU A 97 -4.92 9.82 -7.37
N ARG A 98 -4.52 11.02 -6.96
CA ARG A 98 -4.64 11.45 -5.55
C ARG A 98 -6.09 11.43 -5.08
N ARG A 99 -7.01 11.94 -5.89
CA ARG A 99 -8.46 11.89 -5.58
C ARG A 99 -8.98 10.46 -5.51
N HIS A 100 -8.53 9.58 -6.41
CA HIS A 100 -8.86 8.16 -6.39
C HIS A 100 -8.38 7.49 -5.10
N PHE A 101 -7.13 7.72 -4.68
CA PHE A 101 -6.61 7.19 -3.42
C PHE A 101 -7.42 7.67 -2.21
N SER A 102 -7.79 8.95 -2.16
CA SER A 102 -8.58 9.48 -1.05
C SER A 102 -10.02 8.93 -1.02
N SER A 103 -10.66 8.79 -2.18
CA SER A 103 -12.08 8.39 -2.25
C SER A 103 -12.32 6.87 -2.23
N VAL A 104 -11.43 6.09 -2.83
CA VAL A 104 -11.57 4.62 -2.96
C VAL A 104 -10.79 3.87 -1.89
N HIS A 105 -9.60 4.36 -1.55
CA HIS A 105 -8.69 3.68 -0.63
C HIS A 105 -8.57 4.36 0.74
N TYR A 106 -9.27 5.48 0.93
CA TYR A 106 -9.27 6.27 2.18
C TYR A 106 -7.85 6.66 2.64
N ILE A 107 -6.99 7.00 1.67
CA ILE A 107 -5.61 7.43 1.86
C ILE A 107 -5.52 8.96 1.88
#